data_AF-G2E2H5-F1
#
_entry.id   AF-G2E2H5-F1
#
_cell.length_a   1.000
_cell.length_b   1.000
_cell.length_c   1.000
_cell.angle_alpha   90.00
_cell.angle_beta   90.00
_cell.angle_gamma   90.00
#
_symmetry.space_group_name_H-M   'P 1'
#
loop_
_entity.id
_entity.type
_entity.pdbx_description
1 polymer ?
#
loop_
_entity_poly.entity_id
_entity_poly.type
_entity_poly.pdbx_seq_one_letter_code
_entity_poly.pdbx_strand_id
1 'polypeptide(L)'
;MPKKVCRTISELTSRRWLLLDPAERVGRLNRTLIGWANYFFLGPVSNAYRAVDQHAHGRLRWWLCNKHKQPGQGTARFPDSYLY
;
A
#
# COMPACT_ATOMS: atom_id res chain seq x y z
N MET A 1 15.01 5.54 8.15
CA MET A 1 13.84 6.43 8.08
C MET A 1 12.66 5.94 7.19
N PRO A 2 12.78 5.03 6.19
CA PRO A 2 11.60 4.42 5.52
C PRO A 2 10.87 3.36 6.36
N LYS A 3 11.58 2.73 7.30
CA LYS A 3 11.11 1.55 8.05
C LYS A 3 9.83 1.78 8.87
N LYS A 4 9.62 2.97 9.43
CA LYS A 4 8.40 3.29 10.21
C LYS A 4 7.16 3.25 9.31
N VAL A 5 7.22 3.87 8.14
CA VAL A 5 6.10 3.93 7.20
C VAL A 5 5.83 2.56 6.59
N CYS A 6 6.88 1.81 6.20
CA CYS A 6 6.72 0.42 5.78
C CYS A 6 6.05 -0.46 6.84
N ARG A 7 6.35 -0.25 8.13
CA ARG A 7 5.70 -0.96 9.24
C ARG A 7 4.23 -0.58 9.36
N THR A 8 3.90 0.71 9.34
CA THR A 8 2.51 1.19 9.38
C THR A 8 1.70 0.65 8.20
N ILE A 9 2.25 0.68 6.98
CA ILE A 9 1.64 0.08 5.79
C ILE A 9 1.40 -1.42 6.02
N SER A 10 2.39 -2.14 6.56
CA SER A 10 2.26 -3.58 6.80
C SER A 10 1.19 -3.92 7.84
N GLU A 11 1.04 -3.10 8.87
CA GLU A 11 -0.01 -3.21 9.90
C GLU A 11 -1.40 -2.90 9.31
N LEU A 12 -1.51 -1.88 8.45
CA LEU A 12 -2.74 -1.50 7.77
C LEU A 12 -3.21 -2.53 6.73
N THR A 13 -2.27 -3.22 6.07
CA THR A 13 -2.56 -4.28 5.06
C THR A 13 -2.42 -5.70 5.63
N SER A 14 -2.48 -5.86 6.95
CA SER A 14 -2.38 -7.18 7.61
C SER A 14 -3.57 -8.09 7.26
N ARG A 15 -3.36 -9.42 7.32
CA ARG A 15 -4.41 -10.44 7.12
C ARG A 15 -5.59 -10.28 8.07
N ARG A 16 -5.36 -9.69 9.25
CA ARG A 16 -6.40 -9.39 10.23
C ARG A 16 -7.54 -8.53 9.65
N TRP A 17 -7.26 -7.75 8.60
CA TRP A 17 -8.21 -6.81 8.02
C TRP A 17 -8.92 -7.35 6.76
N LEU A 18 -8.72 -8.61 6.38
CA LEU A 18 -9.34 -9.20 5.17
C LEU A 18 -10.88 -9.14 5.18
N LEU A 19 -11.49 -9.11 6.37
CA LEU A 19 -12.95 -9.06 6.57
C LEU A 19 -13.54 -7.64 6.44
N LEU A 20 -12.71 -6.59 6.42
CA LEU A 20 -13.18 -5.21 6.31
C LEU A 20 -13.25 -4.73 4.87
N ASP A 21 -14.07 -3.72 4.63
CA ASP A 21 -14.29 -3.14 3.30
C ASP A 21 -12.99 -2.68 2.62
N PRO A 22 -12.76 -2.99 1.32
CA PRO A 22 -11.51 -2.65 0.66
C PRO A 22 -11.36 -1.15 0.42
N ALA A 23 -12.45 -0.41 0.17
CA ALA A 23 -12.37 1.02 -0.08
C ALA A 23 -11.97 1.78 1.20
N GLU A 24 -12.50 1.37 2.37
CA GLU A 24 -12.11 1.98 3.64
C GLU A 24 -10.60 1.80 3.92
N ARG A 25 -10.06 0.61 3.61
CA ARG A 25 -8.65 0.29 3.84
C ARG A 25 -7.72 1.02 2.88
N VAL A 26 -8.06 1.04 1.59
CA VAL A 26 -7.35 1.84 0.58
C VAL A 26 -7.38 3.32 0.95
N GLY A 27 -8.53 3.85 1.38
CA GLY A 27 -8.64 5.25 1.81
C GLY A 27 -7.80 5.58 3.05
N ARG A 28 -7.65 4.67 4.02
CA ARG A 28 -6.73 4.86 5.16
C ARG A 28 -5.27 4.80 4.72
N LEU A 29 -4.92 3.84 3.86
CA LEU A 29 -3.56 3.69 3.30
C LEU A 29 -3.15 4.95 2.53
N ASN A 30 -4.00 5.43 1.63
CA ASN A 30 -3.75 6.63 0.81
C ASN A 30 -3.55 7.87 1.69
N ARG A 31 -4.36 8.05 2.75
CA ARG A 31 -4.17 9.15 3.70
C ARG A 31 -2.82 9.09 4.43
N THR A 32 -2.38 7.91 4.86
CA THR A 32 -1.06 7.74 5.48
C THR A 32 0.07 8.02 4.48
N LEU A 33 -0.05 7.55 3.24
CA LEU A 33 0.93 7.81 2.17
C LEU A 33 0.99 9.30 1.81
N ILE A 34 -0.14 9.98 1.67
CA ILE A 34 -0.22 11.43 1.41
C ILE A 34 0.39 12.23 2.56
N GLY A 35 0.07 11.90 3.81
CA GLY A 35 0.65 12.56 4.98
C GLY A 35 2.16 12.36 5.08
N TRP A 36 2.64 11.16 4.78
CA TRP A 36 4.07 10.88 4.67
C TRP A 36 4.71 11.67 3.53
N ALA A 37 4.13 11.62 2.33
CA ALA A 37 4.63 12.35 1.17
C ALA A 37 4.76 13.86 1.47
N ASN A 38 3.71 14.48 2.02
CA ASN A 38 3.73 15.91 2.37
C ASN A 38 4.85 16.28 3.36
N TYR A 39 5.11 15.43 4.36
CA TYR A 39 6.20 15.66 5.32
C TYR A 39 7.59 15.53 4.66
N PHE A 40 7.74 14.58 3.74
CA PHE A 40 9.02 14.26 3.10
C PHE A 40 9.28 15.04 1.80
N PHE A 41 8.28 15.72 1.24
CA PHE A 41 8.39 16.60 0.05
C PHE A 41 9.27 17.84 0.30
N LEU A 42 9.53 18.18 1.56
CA LEU A 42 10.40 19.28 1.99
C LEU A 42 11.91 19.00 1.79
N GLY A 43 12.30 17.87 1.18
CA GLY A 43 13.70 17.53 0.90
C GLY A 43 13.89 16.57 -0.30
N PRO A 44 15.14 16.32 -0.72
CA PRO A 44 15.45 15.46 -1.87
C PRO A 44 15.38 13.97 -1.48
N VAL A 45 14.22 13.33 -1.69
CA VAL A 45 13.95 11.95 -1.23
C VAL A 45 13.34 11.02 -2.29
N SER A 46 13.59 11.27 -3.59
CA SER A 46 13.00 10.50 -4.71
C SER A 46 13.18 8.98 -4.59
N ASN A 47 14.30 8.50 -4.04
CA ASN A 47 14.54 7.06 -3.82
C ASN A 47 13.70 6.47 -2.69
N ALA A 48 13.45 7.24 -1.62
CA ALA A 48 12.60 6.80 -0.52
C ALA A 48 11.13 6.70 -0.98
N TYR A 49 10.71 7.62 -1.84
CA TYR A 49 9.39 7.57 -2.47
C TYR A 49 9.18 6.29 -3.26
N ARG A 50 10.09 5.97 -4.20
CA ARG A 50 9.99 4.72 -4.99
C ARG A 50 9.97 3.47 -4.11
N ALA A 51 10.77 3.42 -3.04
CA ALA A 51 10.80 2.27 -2.14
C ALA A 51 9.49 2.10 -1.35
N VAL A 52 8.90 3.19 -0.87
CA VAL A 52 7.64 3.16 -0.11
C VAL A 52 6.47 2.84 -1.03
N ASP A 53 6.44 3.42 -2.23
CA ASP A 53 5.41 3.21 -3.25
C ASP A 53 5.37 1.75 -3.72
N GLN A 54 6.53 1.17 -4.10
CA GLN A 54 6.62 -0.24 -4.47
C GLN A 54 6.18 -1.17 -3.34
N HIS A 55 6.56 -0.86 -2.09
CA HIS A 55 6.15 -1.64 -0.92
C HIS A 55 4.64 -1.56 -0.69
N ALA A 56 4.05 -0.37 -0.78
CA ALA A 56 2.61 -0.17 -0.63
C ALA A 56 1.82 -0.92 -1.70
N HIS A 57 2.23 -0.80 -2.97
CA HIS A 57 1.59 -1.49 -4.09
C HIS A 57 1.66 -3.01 -3.97
N GLY A 58 2.84 -3.56 -3.67
CA GLY A 58 3.00 -5.00 -3.47
C GLY A 58 2.12 -5.53 -2.34
N ARG A 59 2.03 -4.80 -1.23
CA ARG A 59 1.20 -5.17 -0.07
C ARG A 59 -0.29 -5.07 -0.35
N LEU A 60 -0.73 -4.01 -1.03
CA LEU A 60 -2.12 -3.82 -1.39
C LEU A 60 -2.59 -4.88 -2.39
N ARG A 61 -1.79 -5.17 -3.42
CA ARG A 61 -2.06 -6.25 -4.38
C ARG A 61 -2.20 -7.58 -3.68
N TRP A 62 -1.24 -7.94 -2.83
CA TRP A 62 -1.32 -9.19 -2.05
C TRP A 62 -2.57 -9.25 -1.18
N TRP A 63 -2.94 -8.15 -0.52
CA TRP A 63 -4.13 -8.10 0.33
C TRP A 63 -5.42 -8.29 -0.49
N LEU A 64 -5.54 -7.64 -1.64
CA LEU A 64 -6.66 -7.80 -2.57
C LEU A 64 -6.76 -9.24 -3.10
N CYS A 65 -5.63 -9.85 -3.48
CA CYS A 65 -5.60 -11.25 -3.92
C CYS A 65 -6.11 -12.20 -2.84
N ASN A 66 -5.64 -12.04 -1.59
CA ASN A 66 -6.10 -12.86 -0.47
C ASN A 66 -7.58 -12.63 -0.15
N LYS A 67 -8.06 -11.38 -0.22
CA LYS A 67 -9.47 -11.05 0.04
C LYS A 67 -10.40 -11.68 -0.99
N HIS A 68 -10.05 -11.59 -2.27
CA HIS A 68 -10.86 -12.12 -3.37
C HIS A 68 -10.55 -13.59 -3.70
N LYS A 69 -9.77 -14.28 -2.85
CA LYS A 69 -9.29 -15.66 -3.06
C LYS A 69 -8.74 -15.88 -4.47
N GLN A 70 -8.05 -14.88 -5.02
CA GLN A 70 -7.48 -14.99 -6.36
C GLN A 70 -6.22 -15.85 -6.32
N PRO A 71 -6.10 -16.86 -7.20
CA PRO A 71 -4.87 -17.63 -7.34
C PRO A 71 -3.77 -16.75 -7.98
N GLY A 72 -2.54 -16.88 -7.47
CA GLY A 72 -1.36 -16.18 -8.00
C GLY A 72 -1.13 -14.77 -7.45
N GLN A 73 -0.25 -14.01 -8.11
CA GLN A 73 0.16 -12.65 -7.69
C GLN A 73 -0.91 -11.58 -7.98
N GLY A 74 -1.94 -11.90 -8.77
CA GLY A 74 -3.04 -11.00 -9.14
C GLY A 74 -2.64 -9.76 -9.94
N THR A 75 -1.45 -9.74 -10.52
CA THR A 75 -0.97 -8.71 -11.46
C THR A 75 -1.86 -8.54 -12.69
N ALA A 76 -2.56 -9.60 -13.11
CA ALA A 76 -3.51 -9.55 -14.24
C ALA A 76 -4.87 -8.93 -13.88
N ARG A 77 -5.33 -9.07 -12.62
CA ARG A 77 -6.64 -8.59 -12.16
C ARG A 77 -6.57 -7.28 -11.40
N PHE A 78 -5.43 -6.99 -10.79
CA PHE A 78 -5.07 -5.74 -10.13
C PHE A 78 -3.77 -5.20 -10.73
N PRO A 79 -3.80 -4.72 -12.00
CA PRO A 79 -2.65 -4.07 -12.61
C PRO A 79 -2.27 -2.82 -11.80
N ASP A 80 -0.99 -2.41 -11.84
CA ASP A 80 -0.50 -1.24 -11.08
C ASP A 80 -1.29 0.05 -11.42
N SER A 81 -1.92 0.10 -12.60
CA SER A 81 -2.82 1.18 -13.01
C SER A 81 -4.13 1.28 -12.22
N TYR A 82 -4.55 0.21 -11.52
CA TYR A 82 -5.73 0.24 -10.64
C TYR A 82 -5.39 0.73 -9.22
N LEU A 83 -4.11 1.03 -8.96
CA LEU A 83 -3.58 1.48 -7.68
C LEU A 83 -3.24 2.98 -7.67
N TYR A 84 -3.38 3.66 -8.83
CA TYR A 84 -3.29 5.11 -9.02
C TYR A 84 -4.66 5.68 -9.39
#